data_AF-A0A368JPN5-F1
#
_entry.id   AF-A0A368JPN5-F1
#
_cell.length_a   1.000
_cell.length_b   1.000
_cell.length_c   1.000
_cell.angle_alpha   90.00
_cell.angle_beta   90.00
_cell.angle_gamma   90.00
#
_symmetry.space_group_name_H-M   'P 1'
#
loop_
_entity.id
_entity.type
_entity.pdbx_description
1 polymer ?
#
loop_
_entity_poly.entity_id
_entity_poly.type
_entity_poly.pdbx_seq_one_letter_code
_entity_poly.pdbx_strand_id
1 'polypeptide(L)'
;MNAFLITVSVLAPFAWVIYKLLRYTAKTIGDESPLVIVVTYEIDDWEYFVSFNFFFLFFFTLINLFFLYAAVFFQISAAAVSWHWFIRLCFLAISVYALWWCVLLFRLDWQYWRITRGKTITLDPADKSLEIATSQETVRFTAADVDKVEKHTPGLNSGKMVAGYHYFIFKLKDGRRIYLNHNKSYLDFAIDDYFKTVPIQYVPHKIPWIVAP
;
A
#
# COMPACT_ATOMS: atom_id res chain seq x y z
N MET A 1 37.36 19.24 -1.60
CA MET A 1 36.60 18.07 -2.08
C MET A 1 35.88 17.33 -0.95
N ASN A 2 36.55 17.00 0.17
CA ASN A 2 35.92 16.28 1.29
C ASN A 2 34.79 17.06 1.99
N ALA A 3 34.97 18.35 2.28
CA ALA A 3 33.93 19.16 2.93
C ALA A 3 32.66 19.27 2.07
N PHE A 4 32.80 19.52 0.76
CA PHE A 4 31.67 19.57 -0.17
C PHE A 4 30.89 18.25 -0.24
N LEU A 5 31.60 17.12 -0.37
CA LEU A 5 30.95 15.79 -0.39
C LEU A 5 30.24 15.49 0.93
N ILE A 6 30.83 15.84 2.09
CA ILE A 6 30.18 15.68 3.40
C ILE A 6 28.92 16.55 3.47
N THR A 7 29.02 17.83 3.07
CA THR A 7 27.87 18.76 3.09
C THR A 7 26.75 18.28 2.17
N VAL A 8 27.03 17.85 0.95
CA VAL A 8 26.01 17.33 0.02
C VAL A 8 25.41 16.03 0.55
N SER A 9 26.22 15.10 1.07
CA SER A 9 25.74 13.84 1.65
C SER A 9 24.77 14.05 2.80
N VAL A 10 25.03 15.07 3.64
CA VAL A 10 24.16 15.39 4.78
C VAL A 10 22.94 16.17 4.34
N LEU A 11 23.09 17.23 3.51
CA LEU A 11 22.00 18.13 3.15
C LEU A 11 21.06 17.55 2.09
N ALA A 12 21.54 16.71 1.17
CA ALA A 12 20.71 16.18 0.09
C ALA A 12 19.51 15.35 0.60
N PRO A 13 19.66 14.44 1.60
CA PRO A 13 18.52 13.79 2.23
C PRO A 13 17.50 14.77 2.82
N PHE A 14 17.95 15.82 3.52
CA PHE A 14 17.04 16.82 4.08
C PHE A 14 16.31 17.62 2.99
N ALA A 15 17.04 18.09 1.97
CA ALA A 15 16.45 18.80 0.84
C ALA A 15 15.44 17.92 0.10
N TRP A 16 15.74 16.63 -0.06
CA TRP A 16 14.83 15.65 -0.64
C TRP A 16 13.57 15.44 0.21
N VAL A 17 13.70 15.32 1.54
CA VAL A 17 12.56 15.22 2.45
C VAL A 17 11.70 16.48 2.40
N ILE A 18 12.31 17.67 2.47
CA ILE A 18 11.59 18.95 2.36
C ILE A 18 10.84 19.01 1.02
N TYR A 19 11.51 18.68 -0.09
CA TYR A 19 10.88 18.63 -1.40
C TYR A 19 9.69 17.66 -1.43
N LYS A 20 9.83 16.46 -0.86
CA LYS A 20 8.74 15.47 -0.77
C LYS A 20 7.57 15.98 0.06
N LEU A 21 7.83 16.65 1.18
CA LEU A 21 6.78 17.25 2.01
C LEU A 21 6.05 18.38 1.28
N LEU A 22 6.77 19.28 0.60
CA LEU A 22 6.16 20.35 -0.19
C LEU A 22 5.31 19.78 -1.34
N ARG A 23 5.82 18.76 -2.06
CA ARG A 23 5.05 18.08 -3.12
C ARG A 23 3.84 17.33 -2.56
N TYR A 24 3.94 16.76 -1.37
CA TYR A 24 2.80 16.13 -0.70
C TYR A 24 1.72 17.17 -0.43
N THR A 25 2.05 18.29 0.22
CA THR A 25 1.09 19.37 0.52
C THR A 25 0.46 19.95 -0.74
N ALA A 26 1.25 20.21 -1.78
CA ALA A 26 0.75 20.72 -3.06
C ALA A 26 -0.30 19.80 -3.69
N LYS A 27 -0.10 18.48 -3.59
CA LYS A 27 -0.99 17.46 -4.17
C LYS A 27 -2.19 17.10 -3.30
N THR A 28 -2.15 17.35 -1.99
CA THR A 28 -3.26 16.99 -1.10
C THR A 28 -4.22 18.16 -0.90
N ILE A 29 -3.71 19.35 -0.63
CA ILE A 29 -4.53 20.54 -0.30
C ILE A 29 -4.15 21.81 -1.09
N GLY A 30 -3.06 21.77 -1.84
CA GLY A 30 -2.60 22.91 -2.65
C GLY A 30 -3.17 22.91 -4.07
N ASP A 31 -2.51 23.66 -4.96
CA ASP A 31 -2.99 23.94 -6.31
C ASP A 31 -2.96 22.72 -7.25
N GLU A 32 -2.20 21.67 -6.90
CA GLU A 32 -2.18 20.39 -7.64
C GLU A 32 -3.15 19.36 -7.05
N SER A 33 -3.97 19.76 -6.07
CA SER A 33 -4.91 18.87 -5.40
C SER A 33 -6.10 18.53 -6.29
N PRO A 34 -6.63 17.29 -6.22
CA PRO A 34 -7.92 16.98 -6.81
C PRO A 34 -9.03 17.90 -6.32
N LEU A 35 -8.89 18.54 -5.15
CA LEU A 35 -9.88 19.50 -4.62
C LEU A 35 -10.02 20.77 -5.48
N VAL A 36 -9.04 21.08 -6.34
CA VAL A 36 -8.99 22.32 -7.14
C VAL A 36 -8.98 22.02 -8.63
N ILE A 37 -8.27 20.98 -9.06
CA ILE A 37 -8.13 20.59 -10.47
C ILE A 37 -8.64 19.18 -10.73
N VAL A 38 -9.07 18.91 -11.95
CA VAL A 38 -9.39 17.54 -12.38
C VAL A 38 -8.11 16.71 -12.39
N VAL A 39 -8.10 15.59 -11.68
CA VAL A 39 -6.97 14.66 -11.63
C VAL A 39 -7.40 13.31 -12.14
N THR A 40 -6.83 12.90 -13.27
CA THR A 40 -6.98 11.55 -13.84
C THR A 40 -5.67 10.79 -13.69
N TYR A 41 -5.75 9.55 -13.20
CA TYR A 41 -4.58 8.69 -13.09
C TYR A 41 -4.92 7.22 -13.31
N GLU A 42 -3.94 6.50 -13.82
CA GLU A 42 -3.91 5.05 -13.91
C GLU A 42 -2.61 4.60 -13.25
N ILE A 43 -2.64 3.45 -12.56
CA ILE A 43 -1.43 2.83 -12.03
C ILE A 43 -1.07 1.67 -12.96
N ASP A 44 0.04 1.81 -13.65
CA ASP A 44 0.58 0.73 -14.46
C ASP A 44 1.30 -0.33 -13.60
N ASP A 45 1.59 -1.47 -14.21
CA ASP A 45 2.26 -2.59 -13.58
C ASP A 45 3.62 -2.17 -12.99
N TRP A 46 4.34 -1.29 -13.69
CA TRP A 46 5.67 -0.86 -13.29
C TRP A 46 5.65 0.06 -12.06
N GLU A 47 4.80 1.08 -12.05
CA GLU A 47 4.61 1.98 -10.91
C GLU A 47 4.21 1.19 -9.66
N TYR A 48 3.38 0.16 -9.81
CA TYR A 48 2.95 -0.68 -8.69
C TYR A 48 4.09 -1.55 -8.14
N PHE A 49 4.73 -2.35 -9.00
CA PHE A 49 5.71 -3.36 -8.56
C PHE A 49 7.13 -2.79 -8.33
N VAL A 50 7.44 -1.60 -8.81
CA VAL A 50 8.71 -0.91 -8.51
C VAL A 50 8.54 0.07 -7.33
N SER A 51 7.36 0.07 -6.70
CA SER A 51 7.18 0.76 -5.43
C SER A 51 8.19 0.26 -4.38
N PHE A 52 8.65 1.18 -3.53
CA PHE A 52 9.65 0.89 -2.50
C PHE A 52 9.23 -0.29 -1.59
N ASN A 53 7.94 -0.39 -1.29
CA ASN A 53 7.39 -1.46 -0.45
C ASN A 53 7.54 -2.84 -1.12
N PHE A 54 7.19 -2.97 -2.40
CA PHE A 54 7.30 -4.24 -3.11
C PHE A 54 8.78 -4.64 -3.30
N PHE A 55 9.64 -3.69 -3.65
CA PHE A 55 11.07 -3.94 -3.78
C PHE A 55 11.68 -4.41 -2.45
N PHE A 56 11.31 -3.77 -1.33
CA PHE A 56 11.77 -4.17 -0.01
C PHE A 56 11.26 -5.57 0.39
N LEU A 57 10.00 -5.89 0.10
CA LEU A 57 9.44 -7.22 0.32
C LEU A 57 10.17 -8.30 -0.49
N PHE A 58 10.47 -8.02 -1.76
CA PHE A 58 11.23 -8.92 -2.61
C PHE A 58 12.64 -9.15 -2.06
N PHE A 59 13.36 -8.08 -1.73
CA PHE A 59 14.69 -8.16 -1.14
C PHE A 59 14.70 -8.93 0.19
N PHE A 60 13.73 -8.64 1.07
CA PHE A 60 13.57 -9.35 2.34
C PHE A 60 13.29 -10.85 2.13
N THR A 61 12.51 -11.19 1.12
CA THR A 61 12.24 -12.60 0.75
C THR A 61 13.51 -13.31 0.32
N LEU A 62 14.34 -12.68 -0.52
CA LEU A 62 15.62 -13.25 -0.95
C LEU A 62 16.57 -13.49 0.22
N ILE A 63 16.65 -12.55 1.17
CA ILE A 63 17.45 -12.73 2.39
C ILE A 63 16.97 -13.94 3.20
N ASN A 64 15.66 -14.09 3.37
CA ASN A 64 15.11 -15.23 4.13
C ASN A 64 15.31 -16.57 3.40
N LEU A 65 15.26 -16.58 2.07
CA LEU A 65 15.62 -17.76 1.28
C LEU A 65 17.09 -18.12 1.45
N PHE A 66 17.97 -17.12 1.46
CA PHE A 66 19.39 -17.33 1.74
C PHE A 66 19.62 -17.89 3.15
N PHE A 67 18.94 -17.35 4.17
CA PHE A 67 19.02 -17.90 5.53
C PHE A 67 18.45 -19.30 5.64
N LEU A 68 17.35 -19.60 4.97
CA LEU A 68 16.81 -20.96 4.91
C LEU A 68 17.82 -21.93 4.27
N TYR A 69 18.42 -21.53 3.14
CA TYR A 69 19.47 -22.31 2.48
C TYR A 69 20.66 -22.53 3.42
N ALA A 70 21.11 -21.47 4.12
CA ALA A 70 22.18 -21.57 5.10
C ALA A 70 21.83 -22.52 6.25
N ALA A 71 20.60 -22.48 6.75
CA ALA A 71 20.13 -23.35 7.84
C ALA A 71 20.20 -24.84 7.48
N VAL A 72 19.91 -25.18 6.22
CA VAL A 72 19.82 -26.56 5.75
C VAL A 72 21.17 -27.10 5.28
N PHE A 73 21.94 -26.30 4.53
CA PHE A 73 23.11 -26.79 3.80
C PHE A 73 24.44 -26.43 4.44
N PHE A 74 24.53 -25.34 5.21
CA PHE A 74 25.77 -25.02 5.92
C PHE A 74 25.87 -25.84 7.20
N GLN A 75 26.76 -26.83 7.18
CA GLN A 75 27.16 -27.51 8.39
C GLN A 75 28.03 -26.57 9.23
N ILE A 76 27.49 -26.07 10.35
CA ILE A 76 28.30 -25.51 11.43
C ILE A 76 29.19 -26.64 11.95
N SER A 77 30.47 -26.63 11.59
CA SER A 77 31.47 -27.68 11.87
C SER A 77 31.65 -27.97 13.37
N ALA A 78 31.20 -27.07 14.25
CA ALA A 78 31.27 -27.21 15.70
C ALA A 78 30.11 -28.02 16.35
N ALA A 79 29.24 -28.66 15.56
CA ALA A 79 28.03 -29.33 16.06
C ALA A 79 28.26 -30.68 16.80
N ALA A 80 29.30 -30.78 17.63
CA ALA A 80 29.56 -31.95 18.47
C ALA A 80 28.64 -32.03 19.71
N VAL A 81 27.96 -30.93 20.06
CA VAL A 81 27.08 -30.82 21.24
C VAL A 81 25.61 -30.74 20.82
N SER A 82 24.75 -31.51 21.49
CA SER A 82 23.30 -31.63 21.21
C SER A 82 22.54 -30.30 21.11
N TRP A 83 22.98 -29.25 21.83
CA TRP A 83 22.37 -27.91 21.78
C TRP A 83 22.45 -27.23 20.39
N HIS A 84 23.45 -27.57 19.56
CA HIS A 84 23.57 -27.00 18.22
C HIS A 84 22.45 -27.46 17.27
N TRP A 85 21.92 -28.66 17.46
CA TRP A 85 20.77 -29.15 16.70
C TRP A 85 19.49 -28.37 17.04
N PHE A 86 19.31 -28.03 18.32
CA PHE A 86 18.20 -27.20 18.77
C PHE A 86 18.28 -25.80 18.14
N ILE A 87 19.45 -25.15 18.17
CA ILE A 87 19.64 -23.84 17.53
C ILE A 87 19.32 -23.90 16.03
N ARG A 88 19.80 -24.93 15.32
CA ARG A 88 19.50 -25.11 13.88
C ARG A 88 18.01 -25.28 13.63
N LEU A 89 17.32 -26.07 14.44
CA LEU A 89 15.88 -26.26 14.32
C LEU A 89 15.11 -24.95 14.58
N CYS A 90 15.49 -24.17 15.59
CA CYS A 90 14.91 -22.86 15.84
C CYS A 90 15.15 -21.90 14.68
N PHE A 91 16.37 -21.85 14.14
CA PHE A 91 16.70 -20.99 13.01
C PHE A 91 15.94 -21.37 11.73
N LEU A 92 15.79 -22.69 11.48
CA LEU A 92 14.94 -23.21 10.42
C LEU A 92 13.48 -22.77 10.61
N ALA A 93 12.93 -22.96 11.80
CA ALA A 93 11.55 -22.59 12.12
C ALA A 93 11.30 -21.08 11.93
N ILE A 94 12.22 -20.23 12.38
CA ILE A 94 12.14 -18.77 12.20
C ILE A 94 12.18 -18.41 10.71
N SER A 95 13.08 -19.02 9.94
CA SER A 95 13.20 -18.75 8.50
C SER A 95 11.94 -19.17 7.74
N VAL A 96 11.38 -20.34 8.04
CA VAL A 96 10.11 -20.81 7.46
C VAL A 96 8.96 -19.89 7.86
N TYR A 97 8.89 -19.48 9.12
CA TYR A 97 7.86 -18.56 9.60
C TYR A 97 7.95 -17.18 8.93
N ALA A 98 9.17 -16.65 8.74
CA ALA A 98 9.39 -15.39 8.05
C ALA A 98 9.01 -15.47 6.56
N LEU A 99 9.35 -16.57 5.88
CA LEU A 99 8.93 -16.81 4.49
C LEU A 99 7.41 -16.96 4.36
N TRP A 100 6.76 -17.63 5.32
CA TRP A 100 5.31 -17.70 5.37
C TRP A 100 4.67 -16.31 5.45
N TRP A 101 5.23 -15.40 6.26
CA TRP A 101 4.81 -14.00 6.28
C TRP A 101 5.05 -13.27 4.95
N CYS A 102 6.18 -13.51 4.28
CA CYS A 102 6.44 -12.93 2.96
C CYS A 102 5.38 -13.36 1.94
N VAL A 103 5.01 -14.64 1.94
CA VAL A 103 3.93 -15.18 1.07
C VAL A 103 2.60 -14.50 1.38
N LEU A 104 2.26 -14.28 2.66
CA LEU A 104 1.05 -13.54 3.04
C LEU A 104 1.06 -12.10 2.50
N LEU A 105 2.19 -11.40 2.59
CA LEU A 105 2.30 -10.03 2.08
C LEU A 105 2.20 -9.97 0.56
N PHE A 106 2.89 -10.87 -0.17
CA PHE A 106 2.73 -10.96 -1.63
C PHE A 106 1.28 -11.26 -2.03
N ARG A 107 0.60 -12.14 -1.28
CA ARG A 107 -0.82 -12.41 -1.51
C ARG A 107 -1.67 -11.17 -1.29
N LEU A 108 -1.36 -10.36 -0.28
CA LEU A 108 -2.04 -9.10 0.01
C LEU A 108 -1.81 -8.09 -1.12
N ASP A 109 -0.55 -7.85 -1.52
CA ASP A 109 -0.19 -6.98 -2.65
C ASP A 109 -0.91 -7.41 -3.94
N TRP A 110 -1.00 -8.71 -4.19
CA TRP A 110 -1.71 -9.22 -5.36
C TRP A 110 -3.22 -8.90 -5.32
N GLN A 111 -3.87 -8.97 -4.16
CA GLN A 111 -5.27 -8.59 -4.04
C GLN A 111 -5.49 -7.10 -4.34
N TYR A 112 -4.62 -6.25 -3.82
CA TYR A 112 -4.66 -4.81 -4.03
C TYR A 112 -4.37 -4.44 -5.49
N TRP A 113 -3.43 -5.17 -6.11
CA TRP A 113 -3.17 -5.05 -7.53
C TRP A 113 -4.40 -5.39 -8.37
N ARG A 114 -5.11 -6.49 -8.05
CA ARG A 114 -6.32 -6.89 -8.80
C ARG A 114 -7.42 -5.84 -8.79
N ILE A 115 -7.58 -5.08 -7.72
CA ILE A 115 -8.58 -4.00 -7.67
C ILE A 115 -8.07 -2.68 -8.29
N THR A 116 -6.79 -2.58 -8.62
CA THR A 116 -6.15 -1.38 -9.17
C THR A 116 -5.94 -1.48 -10.67
N ARG A 117 -5.50 -2.64 -11.15
CA ARG A 117 -5.08 -2.87 -12.55
C ARG A 117 -6.20 -2.57 -13.55
N GLY A 118 -5.84 -1.93 -14.67
CA GLY A 118 -6.77 -1.63 -15.76
C GLY A 118 -7.93 -0.71 -15.35
N LYS A 119 -7.71 0.14 -14.34
CA LYS A 119 -8.63 1.18 -13.91
C LYS A 119 -8.00 2.55 -14.07
N THR A 120 -8.71 3.42 -14.78
CA THR A 120 -8.45 4.85 -14.80
C THR A 120 -9.38 5.51 -13.79
N ILE A 121 -8.83 6.29 -12.87
CA ILE A 121 -9.56 6.99 -11.83
C ILE A 121 -9.49 8.48 -12.11
N THR A 122 -10.63 9.13 -12.23
CA THR A 122 -10.76 10.58 -12.41
C THR A 122 -11.49 11.19 -11.22
N LEU A 123 -10.88 12.22 -10.63
CA LEU A 123 -11.47 13.03 -9.58
C LEU A 123 -11.77 14.40 -10.17
N ASP A 124 -13.04 14.79 -10.18
CA ASP A 124 -13.50 16.06 -10.74
C ASP A 124 -14.03 16.97 -9.62
N PRO A 125 -13.35 18.09 -9.30
CA PRO A 125 -13.78 18.99 -8.24
C PRO A 125 -14.98 19.86 -8.61
N ALA A 126 -15.29 20.03 -9.90
CA ALA A 126 -16.36 20.93 -10.34
C ALA A 126 -17.73 20.43 -9.85
N ASP A 127 -17.94 19.11 -9.91
CA ASP A 127 -19.14 18.43 -9.43
C ASP A 127 -18.88 17.48 -8.25
N LYS A 128 -17.65 17.44 -7.74
CA LYS A 128 -17.19 16.56 -6.66
C LYS A 128 -17.52 15.09 -6.96
N SER A 129 -17.21 14.67 -8.19
CA SER A 129 -17.47 13.31 -8.65
C SER A 129 -16.20 12.47 -8.68
N LEU A 130 -16.41 11.16 -8.54
CA LEU A 130 -15.40 10.14 -8.74
C LEU A 130 -15.83 9.27 -9.90
N GLU A 131 -14.95 9.14 -10.88
CA GLU A 131 -15.15 8.31 -12.06
C GLU A 131 -14.10 7.20 -12.09
N ILE A 132 -14.57 5.97 -12.27
CA ILE A 132 -13.73 4.79 -12.45
C ILE A 132 -14.06 4.21 -13.81
N ALA A 133 -13.13 4.36 -14.73
CA ALA A 133 -13.17 3.75 -16.05
C ALA A 133 -12.39 2.43 -16.04
N THR A 134 -13.05 1.37 -16.47
CA THR A 134 -12.47 0.06 -16.77
C THR A 134 -12.60 -0.21 -18.27
N SER A 135 -12.00 -1.30 -18.76
CA SER A 135 -12.18 -1.73 -20.15
C SER A 135 -13.63 -2.13 -20.50
N GLN A 136 -14.48 -2.38 -19.51
CA GLN A 136 -15.85 -2.86 -19.70
C GLN A 136 -16.90 -1.78 -19.44
N GLU A 137 -16.68 -0.96 -18.41
CA GLU A 137 -17.63 0.05 -17.96
C GLU A 137 -16.91 1.29 -17.42
N THR A 138 -17.58 2.43 -17.54
CA THR A 138 -17.21 3.66 -16.85
C THR A 138 -18.31 4.01 -15.87
N VAL A 139 -17.95 4.12 -14.59
CA VAL A 139 -18.89 4.44 -13.52
C VAL A 139 -18.46 5.77 -12.91
N ARG A 140 -19.27 6.81 -13.13
CA ARG A 140 -19.14 8.13 -12.50
C ARG A 140 -20.23 8.26 -11.44
N PHE A 141 -19.85 8.71 -10.24
CA PHE A 141 -20.80 8.89 -9.14
C PHE A 141 -20.39 10.07 -8.25
N THR A 142 -21.41 10.65 -7.60
CA THR A 142 -21.29 11.76 -6.66
C THR A 142 -21.79 11.35 -5.28
N ALA A 143 -21.72 12.25 -4.29
CA ALA A 143 -22.32 12.02 -2.98
C ALA A 143 -23.82 11.69 -3.01
N ALA A 144 -24.55 12.10 -4.06
CA ALA A 144 -25.97 11.79 -4.21
C ALA A 144 -26.23 10.31 -4.52
N ASP A 145 -25.27 9.62 -5.14
CA ASP A 145 -25.41 8.26 -5.64
C ASP A 145 -24.88 7.21 -4.64
N VAL A 146 -24.09 7.66 -3.66
CA VAL A 146 -23.48 6.80 -2.64
C VAL A 146 -24.39 6.76 -1.39
N ASP A 147 -24.65 5.55 -0.91
CA ASP A 147 -25.34 5.32 0.37
C ASP A 147 -24.35 5.39 1.54
N LYS A 148 -23.19 4.73 1.38
CA LYS A 148 -22.17 4.63 2.41
C LYS A 148 -20.77 4.41 1.84
N VAL A 149 -19.77 4.97 2.50
CA VAL A 149 -18.35 4.67 2.24
C VAL A 149 -17.79 3.84 3.39
N GLU A 150 -17.14 2.72 3.08
CA GLU A 150 -16.42 1.91 4.07
C GLU A 150 -14.92 2.07 3.85
N LYS A 151 -14.21 2.54 4.88
CA LYS A 151 -12.75 2.67 4.88
C LYS A 151 -12.15 1.50 5.64
N HIS A 152 -11.56 0.57 4.89
CA HIS A 152 -10.97 -0.65 5.42
C HIS A 152 -9.49 -0.40 5.70
N THR A 153 -9.11 -0.41 6.98
CA THR A 153 -7.76 -0.06 7.43
C THR A 153 -7.25 -1.08 8.46
N PRO A 154 -5.93 -1.13 8.70
CA PRO A 154 -5.37 -1.91 9.80
C PRO A 154 -5.82 -1.31 11.14
N GLY A 155 -6.39 -2.13 12.02
CA GLY A 155 -6.75 -1.73 13.38
C GLY A 155 -5.54 -1.59 14.32
N LEU A 156 -5.78 -1.13 15.55
CA LEU A 156 -4.74 -0.93 16.58
C LEU A 156 -3.92 -2.19 16.90
N ASN A 157 -4.52 -3.37 16.77
CA ASN A 157 -3.88 -4.67 17.03
C ASN A 157 -3.22 -5.30 15.79
N SER A 158 -3.06 -4.52 14.71
CA SER A 158 -2.46 -5.01 13.46
C SER A 158 -0.95 -4.94 13.49
N GLY A 159 -0.30 -5.83 12.75
CA GLY A 159 1.16 -5.77 12.59
C GLY A 159 1.57 -4.53 11.80
N LYS A 160 2.72 -3.93 12.15
CA LYS A 160 3.27 -2.76 11.42
C LYS A 160 3.52 -3.05 9.93
N MET A 161 3.78 -4.32 9.59
CA MET A 161 3.96 -4.78 8.21
C MET A 161 2.74 -4.53 7.31
N VAL A 162 1.53 -4.41 7.88
CA VAL A 162 0.32 -4.17 7.10
C VAL A 162 -0.20 -2.73 7.20
N ALA A 163 0.52 -1.83 7.89
CA ALA A 163 0.06 -0.47 8.21
C ALA A 163 -0.25 0.40 6.97
N GLY A 164 0.40 0.13 5.84
CA GLY A 164 0.21 0.88 4.59
C GLY A 164 -0.90 0.35 3.68
N TYR A 165 -1.60 -0.71 4.08
CA TYR A 165 -2.66 -1.31 3.26
C TYR A 165 -4.02 -0.79 3.69
N HIS A 166 -4.69 -0.06 2.80
CA HIS A 166 -6.07 0.35 3.01
C HIS A 166 -6.79 0.58 1.70
N TYR A 167 -8.11 0.40 1.74
CA TYR A 167 -8.97 0.51 0.59
C TYR A 167 -10.35 1.05 1.00
N PHE A 168 -11.07 1.53 0.00
CA PHE A 168 -12.44 2.02 0.14
C PHE A 168 -13.40 1.08 -0.57
N ILE A 169 -14.59 0.92 0.03
CA ILE A 169 -15.75 0.36 -0.63
C ILE A 169 -16.81 1.45 -0.68
N PHE A 170 -17.18 1.88 -1.89
CA PHE A 170 -18.34 2.74 -2.09
C PHE A 170 -19.56 1.85 -2.34
N LYS A 171 -20.55 1.94 -1.45
CA LYS A 171 -21.85 1.29 -1.63
C LYS A 171 -22.78 2.28 -2.31
N LEU A 172 -23.10 2.03 -3.56
CA LEU A 172 -24.00 2.86 -4.34
C LEU A 172 -25.46 2.52 -3.99
N LYS A 173 -26.35 3.50 -4.15
CA LYS A 173 -27.80 3.34 -3.88
C LYS A 173 -28.48 2.33 -4.80
N ASP A 174 -27.90 2.07 -5.97
CA ASP A 174 -28.35 1.04 -6.91
C ASP A 174 -27.93 -0.39 -6.50
N GLY A 175 -27.22 -0.53 -5.37
CA GLY A 175 -26.75 -1.81 -4.84
C GLY A 175 -25.36 -2.23 -5.31
N ARG A 176 -24.73 -1.51 -6.26
CA ARG A 176 -23.36 -1.80 -6.71
C ARG A 176 -22.34 -1.46 -5.62
N ARG A 177 -21.22 -2.18 -5.64
CA ARG A 177 -20.08 -1.96 -4.75
C ARG A 177 -18.83 -1.67 -5.57
N ILE A 178 -18.26 -0.50 -5.37
CA ILE A 178 -17.05 -0.06 -6.08
C ILE A 178 -15.88 -0.13 -5.11
N TYR A 179 -14.83 -0.88 -5.49
CA TYR A 179 -13.61 -1.04 -4.71
C TYR A 179 -12.52 -0.11 -5.25
N LEU A 180 -11.93 0.67 -4.36
CA LEU A 180 -10.87 1.61 -4.67
C LEU A 180 -9.68 1.39 -3.73
N ASN A 181 -8.51 1.11 -4.30
CA ASN A 181 -7.26 1.04 -3.54
C ASN A 181 -6.79 2.45 -3.17
N HIS A 182 -6.30 2.65 -1.95
CA HIS A 182 -5.62 3.89 -1.60
C HIS A 182 -4.15 3.87 -2.07
N ASN A 183 -3.98 4.10 -3.36
CA ASN A 183 -2.67 4.15 -4.03
C ASN A 183 -2.08 5.56 -4.12
N LYS A 184 -2.89 6.61 -3.90
CA LYS A 184 -2.46 8.02 -3.96
C LYS A 184 -2.82 8.74 -2.67
N SER A 185 -1.89 9.53 -2.15
CA SER A 185 -2.03 10.21 -0.84
C SER A 185 -3.14 11.25 -0.76
N TYR A 186 -3.59 11.78 -1.89
CA TYR A 186 -4.64 12.78 -1.96
C TYR A 186 -6.05 12.20 -1.94
N LEU A 187 -6.20 10.87 -2.05
CA LEU A 187 -7.52 10.22 -2.07
C LEU A 187 -8.29 10.43 -0.78
N ASP A 188 -7.64 10.33 0.38
CA ASP A 188 -8.29 10.58 1.66
C ASP A 188 -8.92 11.98 1.69
N PHE A 189 -8.17 13.01 1.25
CA PHE A 189 -8.65 14.39 1.20
C PHE A 189 -9.80 14.59 0.22
N ALA A 190 -9.68 14.01 -0.98
CA ALA A 190 -10.73 14.08 -1.99
C ALA A 190 -12.01 13.40 -1.52
N ILE A 191 -11.91 12.20 -0.94
CA ILE A 191 -13.05 11.43 -0.46
C ILE A 191 -13.74 12.15 0.70
N ASP A 192 -12.96 12.67 1.65
CA ASP A 192 -13.48 13.41 2.80
C ASP A 192 -14.24 14.69 2.38
N ASP A 193 -13.78 15.42 1.36
CA ASP A 193 -14.46 16.63 0.88
C ASP A 193 -15.63 16.32 -0.08
N TYR A 194 -15.46 15.39 -1.02
CA TYR A 194 -16.46 15.09 -2.04
C TYR A 194 -17.67 14.38 -1.45
N PHE A 195 -17.43 13.47 -0.51
CA PHE A 195 -18.45 12.63 0.11
C PHE A 195 -18.73 13.04 1.56
N LYS A 196 -18.46 14.28 1.95
CA LYS A 196 -18.66 14.79 3.33
C LYS A 196 -20.07 14.59 3.89
N THR A 197 -21.08 14.48 3.03
CA THR A 197 -22.49 14.26 3.42
C THR A 197 -22.85 12.78 3.52
N VAL A 198 -21.96 11.88 3.08
CA VAL A 198 -22.17 10.43 3.08
C VAL A 198 -21.54 9.85 4.34
N PRO A 199 -22.21 8.91 5.04
CA PRO A 199 -21.62 8.28 6.21
C PRO A 199 -20.38 7.46 5.83
N ILE A 200 -19.24 7.79 6.46
CA ILE A 200 -17.98 7.05 6.35
C ILE A 200 -17.86 6.11 7.55
N GLN A 201 -17.85 4.81 7.31
CA GLN A 201 -17.60 3.79 8.33
C GLN A 201 -16.15 3.33 8.28
N TYR A 202 -15.47 3.41 9.42
CA TYR A 202 -14.16 2.81 9.61
C TYR A 202 -14.29 1.33 9.98
N VAL A 203 -13.67 0.47 9.18
CA VAL A 203 -13.69 -0.98 9.40
C VAL A 203 -12.25 -1.45 9.69
N PRO A 204 -11.89 -1.63 10.97
CA PRO A 204 -10.54 -2.06 11.34
C PRO A 204 -10.35 -3.56 11.11
N HIS A 205 -9.21 -3.94 10.53
CA HIS A 205 -8.82 -5.33 10.26
C HIS A 205 -7.47 -5.65 10.88
N LYS A 206 -7.23 -6.90 11.29
CA LYS A 206 -5.87 -7.34 11.67
C LYS A 206 -4.94 -7.40 10.45
N ILE A 207 -5.48 -7.85 9.32
CA ILE A 207 -4.89 -7.78 7.99
C ILE A 207 -6.04 -7.37 7.05
N PRO A 208 -5.93 -6.25 6.33
CA PRO A 208 -7.02 -5.69 5.53
C PRO A 208 -7.15 -6.45 4.20
N TRP A 209 -7.56 -7.71 4.28
CA TRP A 209 -7.86 -8.55 3.12
C TRP A 209 -9.04 -7.97 2.35
N ILE A 210 -8.97 -8.02 1.02
CA ILE A 210 -10.07 -7.63 0.16
C ILE A 210 -10.97 -8.86 -0.03
N VAL A 211 -12.14 -8.84 0.61
CA VAL A 211 -13.20 -9.82 0.40
C VAL A 211 -14.08 -9.29 -0.73
N ALA A 212 -13.56 -9.36 -1.96
CA ALA A 212 -14.40 -9.15 -3.14
C ALA A 212 -15.26 -10.41 -3.36
N PRO A 213 -16.56 -10.28 -3.67
CA PRO A 213 -17.39 -11.41 -4.08
C PRO A 213 -16.89 -12.03 -5.39
#